data_AF-A0A6I6MQ89-F1
#
_entry.id   AF-A0A6I6MQ89-F1
#
_cell.length_a   1.000
_cell.length_b   1.000
_cell.length_c   1.000
_cell.angle_alpha   90.00
_cell.angle_beta   90.00
_cell.angle_gamma   90.00
#
_symmetry.space_group_name_H-M   'P 1'
#
loop_
_entity.id
_entity.type
_entity.pdbx_description
1 polymer ?
#
loop_
_entity_poly.entity_id
_entity_poly.type
_entity_poly.pdbx_seq_one_letter_code
_entity_poly.pdbx_strand_id
1 'polypeptide(L)' 'MTKQPTRIPVDSRFGIGSLEVTSTSARSVVVQASGRGMFLTTSVGEGGTGSLNGLSFRVAQVGDGKTVLDFFPAK' A
#
# COMPACT_ATOMS: atom_id res chain seq x y z
N MET A 1 1.09 3.67 -20.23
CA MET A 1 2.33 4.06 -19.52
C MET A 1 2.28 3.49 -18.12
N THR A 2 3.20 2.59 -17.77
CA THR A 2 3.40 2.17 -16.38
C THR A 2 4.16 3.29 -15.66
N LYS A 3 3.52 3.96 -14.70
CA LYS A 3 4.21 4.95 -13.85
C LYS A 3 5.24 4.21 -12.98
N GLN A 4 6.36 4.86 -12.68
CA GLN A 4 7.32 4.32 -11.71
C GLN A 4 6.62 4.10 -10.36
N PRO A 5 6.96 3.01 -9.64
CA PRO A 5 6.43 2.77 -8.32
C PRO A 5 6.65 3.97 -7.37
N THR A 6 5.63 4.34 -6.60
CA THR A 6 5.78 5.35 -5.55
C THR A 6 6.20 4.66 -4.27
N ARG A 7 7.45 4.89 -3.83
CA ARG A 7 7.97 4.36 -2.57
C ARG A 7 7.63 5.29 -1.41
N ILE A 8 7.07 4.72 -0.36
CA ILE A 8 6.70 5.37 0.89
C ILE A 8 7.57 4.74 1.99
N PRO A 9 8.52 5.49 2.59
CA PRO A 9 9.28 4.98 3.72
C PRO A 9 8.34 4.77 4.91
N VAL A 10 8.55 3.68 5.65
CA VAL A 10 7.77 3.33 6.83
C VAL A 10 8.72 3.16 8.01
N ASP A 11 8.26 3.57 9.19
CA ASP A 11 8.99 3.37 10.43
C ASP A 11 9.18 1.87 10.71
N SER A 12 10.41 1.47 11.02
CA SER A 12 10.79 0.06 11.21
C SER A 12 10.05 -0.64 12.35
N ARG A 13 9.42 0.11 13.27
CA ARG A 13 8.55 -0.42 14.33
C ARG A 13 7.35 -1.19 13.77
N PHE A 14 6.92 -0.88 12.56
CA PHE A 14 5.86 -1.61 11.86
C PHE A 14 6.36 -2.88 11.15
N GLY A 15 7.62 -3.31 11.32
CA GLY A 15 8.12 -4.57 10.75
C GLY A 15 8.33 -4.58 9.21
N ILE A 16 7.88 -3.53 8.51
CA ILE A 16 8.15 -3.25 7.10
C ILE A 16 9.01 -1.99 7.00
N GLY A 17 10.03 -2.00 6.15
CA GLY A 17 10.92 -0.85 5.95
C GLY A 17 10.45 0.10 4.85
N SER A 18 9.63 -0.41 3.93
CA SER A 18 9.04 0.40 2.87
C SER A 18 7.75 -0.22 2.33
N LEU A 19 6.88 0.67 1.85
CA LEU A 19 5.73 0.36 1.01
C LEU A 19 5.97 0.92 -0.38
N GLU A 20 5.53 0.19 -1.41
CA GLU A 20 5.57 0.64 -2.79
C GLU A 20 4.20 0.49 -3.44
N VAL A 21 3.67 1.59 -3.96
CA VAL A 21 2.52 1.56 -4.86
C VAL A 21 3.04 1.27 -6.26
N THR A 22 2.91 0.04 -6.72
CA THR A 22 3.50 -0.43 -7.98
C THR A 22 2.54 -0.35 -9.16
N SER A 23 1.24 -0.33 -8.89
CA SER A 23 0.22 -0.14 -9.91
C SER A 23 -0.99 0.56 -9.34
N THR A 24 -1.61 1.41 -10.14
CA THR A 24 -2.90 2.04 -9.85
C THR A 24 -3.75 1.91 -11.10
N SER A 25 -4.91 1.28 -10.95
CA SER A 25 -5.93 1.16 -11.99
C SER A 25 -7.07 2.15 -11.72
N ALA A 26 -8.09 2.15 -12.57
CA ALA A 26 -9.30 2.95 -12.35
C ALA A 26 -10.12 2.52 -11.12
N ARG A 27 -9.82 1.37 -10.51
CA ARG A 27 -10.66 0.79 -9.44
C ARG A 27 -9.86 0.18 -8.28
N SER A 28 -8.56 0.05 -8.42
CA SER A 28 -7.72 -0.65 -7.46
C SER A 28 -6.29 -0.14 -7.44
N VAL A 29 -5.61 -0.46 -6.35
CA VAL A 29 -4.21 -0.12 -6.13
C VAL A 29 -3.49 -1.41 -5.73
N VAL A 30 -2.34 -1.64 -6.36
CA VAL A 30 -1.43 -2.71 -5.97
C VAL A 30 -0.35 -2.10 -5.09
N VAL A 31 -0.26 -2.62 -3.88
CA VAL A 31 0.71 -2.20 -2.87
C VAL A 31 1.61 -3.39 -2.54
N GLN A 32 2.92 -3.13 -2.54
CA GLN A 32 3.94 -4.07 -2.11
C GLN A 32 4.60 -3.56 -0.83
N ALA A 33 4.94 -4.48 0.07
CA ALA A 33 5.69 -4.18 1.28
C ALA A 33 6.88 -5.13 1.39
N SER A 34 8.00 -4.60 1.87
CA SER A 34 9.16 -5.42 2.20
C SER A 34 9.74 -5.05 3.56
N GLY A 35 10.18 -6.07 4.31
CA GLY A 35 10.88 -5.90 5.59
C GLY A 35 11.16 -7.23 6.27
N ARG A 36 12.29 -7.31 7.00
CA ARG A 36 12.74 -8.49 7.75
C ARG A 36 12.75 -9.81 6.93
N GLY A 37 13.08 -9.72 5.63
CA GLY A 37 13.09 -10.88 4.73
C GLY A 37 11.71 -11.31 4.21
N MET A 38 10.63 -10.61 4.59
CA MET A 38 9.27 -10.84 4.10
C MET A 38 8.97 -9.92 2.92
N PHE A 39 8.32 -10.47 1.89
CA PHE A 39 7.76 -9.72 0.78
C PHE A 39 6.26 -9.98 0.70
N LEU A 40 5.46 -8.91 0.73
CA LEU A 40 4.01 -9.00 0.68
C LEU A 40 3.47 -8.13 -0.46
N THR A 41 2.47 -8.62 -1.16
CA THR A 41 1.77 -7.88 -2.22
C THR A 41 0.27 -8.01 -2.00
N THR A 42 -0.46 -6.91 -2.11
CA THR A 42 -1.91 -6.90 -2.03
C THR A 42 -2.52 -5.97 -3.08
N SER A 43 -3.72 -6.32 -3.55
CA SER A 43 -4.51 -5.51 -4.47
C SER A 43 -5.83 -5.19 -3.79
N VAL A 44 -6.10 -3.90 -3.59
CA VAL A 44 -7.25 -3.45 -2.82
C VAL A 44 -8.03 -2.43 -3.66
N GLY A 45 -9.34 -2.61 -3.72
CA GLY A 45 -10.26 -1.67 -4.37
C GLY A 45 -10.61 -0.49 -3.48
N GLU A 46 -11.17 0.57 -4.06
CA GLU A 46 -11.68 1.70 -3.30
C GLU A 46 -12.65 1.27 -2.19
N GLY A 47 -12.52 1.88 -1.01
CA GLY A 47 -13.26 1.52 0.19
C GLY A 47 -12.74 0.29 0.93
N GLY A 48 -11.91 -0.53 0.27
CA GLY A 48 -11.32 -1.74 0.84
C GLY A 48 -10.19 -1.49 1.83
N THR A 49 -9.86 -2.52 2.60
CA THR A 49 -8.76 -2.52 3.57
C THR A 49 -7.75 -3.61 3.23
N GLY A 50 -6.46 -3.26 3.23
CA GLY A 50 -5.34 -4.19 3.17
C GLY A 50 -4.60 -4.23 4.50
N SER A 51 -3.89 -5.31 4.77
CA SER A 51 -2.99 -5.40 5.93
C SER A 51 -1.69 -6.10 5.53
N LEU A 52 -0.58 -5.51 5.94
CA LEU A 52 0.78 -5.93 5.60
C LEU A 52 1.64 -5.80 6.87
N ASN A 53 2.01 -6.93 7.47
CA ASN A 53 2.94 -7.00 8.61
C ASN A 53 2.67 -5.95 9.71
N GLY A 54 1.50 -5.97 10.37
CA GLY A 54 1.25 -5.05 11.48
C GLY A 54 0.88 -3.62 11.08
N LEU A 55 0.91 -3.28 9.79
CA LEU A 55 0.38 -2.03 9.24
C LEU A 55 -0.85 -2.33 8.37
N SER A 56 -1.97 -1.74 8.74
CA SER A 56 -3.19 -1.78 7.96
C SER A 56 -3.36 -0.47 7.18
N PHE A 57 -4.07 -0.53 6.06
CA PHE A 57 -4.40 0.65 5.30
C PHE A 57 -5.77 0.53 4.64
N ARG A 58 -6.46 1.67 4.50
CA ARG A 58 -7.70 1.79 3.74
C ARG A 58 -7.43 2.53 2.44
N VAL A 59 -7.99 2.04 1.34
CA VAL A 59 -8.00 2.76 0.08
C VAL A 59 -9.17 3.74 0.10
N ALA A 60 -8.90 4.99 0.46
CA ALA A 60 -9.93 6.01 0.61
C ALA A 60 -10.47 6.49 -0.75
N GLN A 61 -9.61 6.54 -1.77
CA GLN A 61 -9.97 7.00 -3.11
C GLN A 61 -9.05 6.37 -4.16
N VAL A 62 -9.62 5.93 -5.29
CA VAL A 62 -8.90 5.55 -6.50
C VAL A 62 -9.57 6.21 -7.71
N GLY A 63 -8.96 7.25 -8.27
CA GLY A 63 -9.56 7.94 -9.41
C GLY A 63 -8.79 9.19 -9.81
N ASP A 64 -8.98 9.64 -11.05
CA ASP A 64 -8.41 10.88 -11.59
C ASP A 64 -6.87 10.96 -11.49
N GLY A 65 -6.21 9.81 -11.64
CA GLY A 65 -4.76 9.71 -11.51
C GLY A 65 -4.23 9.92 -10.08
N LYS A 66 -5.12 9.93 -9.08
CA LYS A 66 -4.84 10.07 -7.66
C LYS A 66 -5.29 8.83 -6.90
N THR A 67 -4.46 8.45 -5.94
CA THR A 67 -4.75 7.39 -4.97
C THR A 67 -4.54 7.97 -3.58
N VAL A 68 -5.48 7.73 -2.67
CA VAL A 68 -5.37 8.13 -1.26
C VAL A 68 -5.42 6.88 -0.39
N LEU A 69 -4.40 6.72 0.45
CA LEU A 69 -4.26 5.61 1.40
C LEU A 69 -4.23 6.17 2.82
N ASP A 70 -5.13 5.70 3.67
CA ASP A 70 -5.13 6.00 5.10
C ASP A 70 -4.46 4.85 5.86
N PHE A 71 -3.34 5.13 6.52
CA PHE A 71 -2.55 4.13 7.25
C PHE A 71 -2.91 4.11 8.74
N PHE A 72 -2.96 2.91 9.33
CA PHE A 72 -3.22 2.72 10.75
C PHE A 72 -2.58 1.43 11.28
N PRO A 73 -2.23 1.36 12.58
CA PRO A 73 -1.71 0.13 13.17
C PRO A 73 -2.70 -1.02 13.01
N ALA A 74 -2.22 -2.20 12.60
CA ALA A 74 -3.00 -3.41 12.74
C ALA A 74 -3.11 -3.76 14.24
N LYS A 75 -4.27 -4.27 14.67
CA LYS A 75 -4.45 -4.79 16.03
C LYS A 75 -3.61 -6.04 16.25
#